data_AF-A0A8T4EDG3-F1
#
_entry.id   AF-A0A8T4EDG3-F1
#
_cell.length_a   1.000
_cell.length_b   1.000
_cell.length_c   1.000
_cell.angle_alpha   90.00
_cell.angle_beta   90.00
_cell.angle_gamma   90.00
#
_symmetry.space_group_name_H-M   'P 1'
#
loop_
_entity.id
_entity.type
_entity.pdbx_description
1 polymer ?
#
loop_
_entity_poly.entity_id
_entity_poly.type
_entity_poly.pdbx_seq_one_letter_code
_entity_poly.pdbx_strand_id
1 'polypeptide(L)'
;MKWIERFTASVERNAKSKIAEQVTRGAKDVPVGSTKKIRREQSDWIASALNTLDALADEPTRTKILVETCPHTYPKARIKEMKKKFSELGSIDRLLEFMRLDTSWRGGSYYGYIRRDGVWIHITKVPYNPEGYEAASTVEGKMKAYCHCSIAKSNFHRMPSTFCCCAGGWEKQHWEGILETQLEVVLSESLLKGDSKCTHSFRIPDGLTL
;
A
#
# COMPACT_ATOMS: atom_id res chain seq x y z
N MET A 1 -0.06 -18.02 -5.58
CA MET A 1 -0.41 -16.62 -5.94
C MET A 1 0.68 -15.74 -5.35
N LYS A 2 1.34 -14.90 -6.16
CA LYS A 2 2.53 -14.14 -5.72
C LYS A 2 2.33 -13.32 -4.43
N TRP A 3 1.13 -12.79 -4.20
CA TRP A 3 0.81 -12.08 -2.96
C TRP A 3 0.88 -13.01 -1.74
N ILE A 4 0.26 -14.19 -1.81
CA ILE A 4 0.26 -15.19 -0.73
C ILE A 4 1.68 -15.65 -0.42
N GLU A 5 2.47 -15.97 -1.45
CA GLU A 5 3.87 -16.40 -1.30
C GLU A 5 4.72 -15.32 -0.60
N ARG A 6 4.56 -14.04 -0.98
CA ARG A 6 5.28 -12.93 -0.35
C ARG A 6 4.79 -12.67 1.08
N PHE A 7 3.50 -12.80 1.31
CA PHE A 7 2.89 -12.64 2.62
C PHE A 7 3.43 -13.68 3.59
N THR A 8 3.37 -14.97 3.24
CA THR A 8 3.86 -16.05 4.10
C THR A 8 5.34 -15.89 4.41
N ALA A 9 6.16 -15.59 3.40
CA ALA A 9 7.59 -15.36 3.61
C ALA A 9 7.86 -14.14 4.50
N SER A 10 7.05 -13.07 4.41
CA SER A 10 7.23 -11.90 5.27
C SER A 10 6.76 -12.16 6.70
N VAL A 11 5.67 -12.91 6.89
CA VAL A 11 5.21 -13.37 8.20
C VAL A 11 6.29 -14.21 8.88
N GLU A 12 6.87 -15.19 8.19
CA GLU A 12 7.92 -16.06 8.73
C GLU A 12 9.18 -15.29 9.16
N ARG A 13 9.53 -14.20 8.46
CA ARG A 13 10.68 -13.36 8.81
C ARG A 13 10.44 -12.44 9.99
N ASN A 14 9.23 -11.93 10.15
CA ASN A 14 8.94 -10.79 11.02
C ASN A 14 8.09 -11.14 12.25
N ALA A 15 7.35 -12.24 12.23
CA ALA A 15 6.53 -12.67 13.36
C ALA A 15 7.25 -13.74 14.20
N LYS A 16 6.86 -13.87 15.47
CA LYS A 16 7.31 -14.98 16.33
C LYS A 16 6.86 -16.32 15.73
N SER A 17 7.65 -17.38 15.87
CA SER A 17 7.40 -18.69 15.26
C SER A 17 5.96 -19.21 15.45
N LYS A 18 5.43 -19.16 16.67
CA LYS A 18 4.05 -19.58 16.98
C LYS A 18 2.97 -18.72 16.30
N ILE A 19 3.23 -17.43 16.09
CA ILE A 19 2.32 -16.54 15.35
C ILE A 19 2.39 -16.88 13.87
N ALA A 20 3.60 -17.04 13.34
CA ALA A 20 3.82 -17.36 11.94
C ALA A 20 3.11 -18.66 11.53
N GLU A 21 3.26 -19.73 12.32
CA GLU A 21 2.59 -21.01 12.09
C GLU A 21 1.05 -20.88 12.03
N GLN A 22 0.47 -20.08 12.93
CA GLN A 22 -0.97 -19.87 12.96
C GLN A 22 -1.48 -19.03 11.79
N VAL A 23 -0.74 -17.97 11.43
CA VAL A 23 -1.11 -17.06 10.35
C VAL A 23 -0.97 -17.72 8.97
N THR A 24 0.06 -18.54 8.75
CA THR A 24 0.33 -19.18 7.45
C THR A 24 -0.36 -20.53 7.28
N ARG A 25 -1.15 -20.97 8.26
CA ARG A 25 -1.87 -22.25 8.22
C ARG A 25 -2.74 -22.36 6.96
N GLY A 26 -2.60 -23.48 6.26
CA GLY A 26 -3.35 -23.75 5.02
C GLY A 26 -2.89 -22.97 3.79
N ALA A 27 -1.82 -22.15 3.87
CA ALA A 27 -1.34 -21.36 2.73
C ALA A 27 -0.98 -22.23 1.51
N LYS A 28 -0.43 -23.43 1.75
CA LYS A 28 -0.01 -24.38 0.71
C LYS A 28 -1.20 -25.02 -0.02
N ASP A 29 -2.37 -25.04 0.62
CA ASP A 29 -3.59 -25.66 0.09
C ASP A 29 -4.45 -24.65 -0.69
N VAL A 30 -4.10 -23.36 -0.67
CA VAL A 30 -4.83 -22.33 -1.41
C VAL A 30 -4.68 -22.55 -2.92
N PRO A 31 -5.77 -22.70 -3.68
CA PRO A 31 -5.69 -23.00 -5.09
C PRO A 31 -5.03 -21.87 -5.90
N VAL A 32 -4.32 -22.28 -6.95
CA VAL A 32 -3.71 -21.39 -7.93
C VAL A 32 -4.60 -21.31 -9.17
N GLY A 33 -4.86 -20.10 -9.65
CA GLY A 33 -5.70 -19.84 -10.81
C GLY A 33 -6.44 -18.52 -10.72
N SER A 34 -7.31 -18.26 -11.70
CA SER A 34 -8.00 -16.97 -11.87
C SER A 34 -9.52 -17.08 -12.03
N THR A 35 -10.09 -18.29 -11.87
CA THR A 35 -11.55 -18.47 -11.89
C THR A 35 -12.20 -17.72 -10.73
N LYS A 36 -13.50 -17.39 -10.86
CA LYS A 36 -14.24 -16.69 -9.80
C LYS A 36 -14.21 -17.46 -8.48
N LYS A 37 -14.38 -18.79 -8.54
CA LYS A 37 -14.30 -19.69 -7.39
C LYS A 37 -12.92 -19.62 -6.72
N ILE A 38 -11.85 -19.79 -7.50
CA ILE A 38 -10.47 -19.74 -6.98
C ILE A 38 -10.15 -18.38 -6.35
N ARG A 39 -10.55 -17.27 -6.98
CA ARG A 39 -10.34 -15.93 -6.43
C ARG A 39 -11.08 -15.71 -5.11
N ARG A 40 -12.27 -16.31 -4.96
CA ARG A 40 -13.02 -16.29 -3.70
C ARG A 40 -12.27 -17.06 -2.61
N GLU A 41 -11.83 -18.28 -2.89
CA GLU A 41 -11.07 -19.11 -1.94
C GLU A 41 -9.75 -18.43 -1.52
N GLN A 42 -9.03 -17.83 -2.47
CA GLN A 42 -7.84 -17.02 -2.18
C GLN A 42 -8.17 -15.84 -1.25
N SER A 43 -9.25 -15.12 -1.53
CA SER A 43 -9.65 -13.96 -0.72
C SER A 43 -10.15 -14.36 0.67
N ASP A 44 -10.85 -15.49 0.77
CA ASP A 44 -11.32 -16.08 2.02
C ASP A 44 -10.14 -16.45 2.92
N TRP A 45 -9.11 -17.11 2.34
CA TRP A 45 -7.88 -17.42 3.06
C TRP A 45 -7.12 -16.15 3.49
N ILE A 46 -6.96 -15.17 2.59
CA ILE A 46 -6.29 -13.90 2.90
C ILE A 46 -6.99 -13.21 4.08
N ALA A 47 -8.31 -13.06 4.03
CA ALA A 47 -9.07 -12.42 5.10
C ALA A 47 -8.92 -13.18 6.43
N SER A 48 -8.98 -14.51 6.41
CA SER A 48 -8.77 -15.35 7.61
C SER A 48 -7.36 -15.17 8.18
N ALA A 49 -6.33 -15.23 7.34
CA ALA A 49 -4.94 -15.09 7.77
C ALA A 49 -4.67 -13.70 8.38
N LEU A 50 -5.26 -12.65 7.79
CA LEU A 50 -5.13 -11.29 8.31
C LEU A 50 -5.88 -11.07 9.61
N ASN A 51 -7.08 -11.63 9.78
CA ASN A 51 -7.77 -11.60 11.07
C ASN A 51 -6.93 -12.27 12.17
N THR A 52 -6.32 -13.41 11.87
CA THR A 52 -5.39 -14.08 12.80
C THR A 52 -4.17 -13.21 13.09
N LEU A 53 -3.59 -12.57 12.09
CA LEU A 53 -2.45 -11.66 12.27
C LEU A 53 -2.84 -10.45 13.13
N ASP A 54 -3.97 -9.83 12.86
CA ASP A 54 -4.48 -8.66 13.60
C ASP A 54 -4.76 -8.97 15.07
N ALA A 55 -5.17 -10.21 15.37
CA ALA A 55 -5.42 -10.68 16.73
C ALA A 55 -4.15 -11.05 17.50
N LEU A 56 -3.07 -11.44 16.82
CA LEU A 56 -1.87 -12.01 17.46
C LEU A 56 -0.64 -11.11 17.44
N ALA A 57 -0.57 -10.16 16.50
CA ALA A 57 0.57 -9.28 16.31
C ALA A 57 0.21 -7.81 16.58
N ASP A 58 1.18 -7.06 17.09
CA ASP A 58 1.06 -5.61 17.24
C ASP A 58 1.02 -4.88 15.89
N GLU A 59 0.61 -3.61 15.94
CA GLU A 59 0.48 -2.78 14.75
C GLU A 59 1.77 -2.58 13.95
N PRO A 60 2.91 -2.29 14.58
CA PRO A 60 4.19 -2.18 13.87
C PRO A 60 4.54 -3.48 13.13
N THR A 61 4.37 -4.64 13.76
CA THR A 61 4.69 -5.94 13.16
C THR A 61 3.81 -6.25 11.95
N ARG A 62 2.48 -6.12 12.10
CA ARG A 62 1.55 -6.36 10.97
C ARG A 62 1.79 -5.38 9.82
N THR A 63 2.06 -4.12 10.12
CA THR A 63 2.34 -3.11 9.10
C THR A 63 3.60 -3.44 8.32
N LYS A 64 4.69 -3.78 9.00
CA LYS A 64 5.95 -4.21 8.38
C LYS A 64 5.74 -5.41 7.45
N ILE A 65 5.03 -6.44 7.92
CA ILE A 65 4.73 -7.64 7.14
C ILE A 65 3.98 -7.29 5.84
N LEU A 66 2.93 -6.49 5.95
CA LEU A 66 2.08 -6.18 4.80
C LEU A 66 2.77 -5.25 3.81
N VAL A 67 3.58 -4.31 4.26
CA VAL A 67 4.39 -3.43 3.39
C VAL A 67 5.37 -4.25 2.54
N GLU A 68 5.97 -5.30 3.08
CA GLU A 68 6.86 -6.20 2.32
C GLU A 68 6.12 -7.14 1.35
N THR A 69 4.80 -7.29 1.52
CA THR A 69 3.98 -8.25 0.78
C THR A 69 3.66 -7.78 -0.66
N CYS A 70 3.72 -6.48 -0.94
CA CYS A 70 3.27 -5.90 -2.21
C CYS A 70 3.95 -6.52 -3.44
N PRO A 71 3.23 -7.31 -4.27
CA PRO A 71 3.84 -8.04 -5.39
C PRO A 71 4.17 -7.16 -6.59
N HIS A 72 3.66 -5.93 -6.60
CA HIS A 72 3.84 -4.94 -7.67
C HIS A 72 5.22 -4.31 -7.59
N THR A 73 5.76 -3.97 -8.76
CA THR A 73 7.03 -3.27 -8.91
C THR A 73 6.76 -1.83 -9.29
N TYR A 74 7.28 -0.88 -8.52
CA TYR A 74 7.22 0.53 -8.92
C TYR A 74 8.14 0.76 -10.14
N PRO A 75 7.75 1.56 -11.14
CA PRO A 75 8.57 1.77 -12.34
C PRO A 75 9.96 2.37 -12.03
N LYS A 76 11.01 1.58 -12.30
CA LYS A 76 12.40 1.94 -12.00
C LYS A 76 12.87 3.23 -12.70
N ALA A 77 12.39 3.48 -13.92
CA ALA A 77 12.71 4.69 -14.66
C ALA A 77 12.23 5.95 -13.90
N ARG A 78 11.01 5.90 -13.34
CA ARG A 78 10.45 7.02 -12.56
C ARG A 78 11.20 7.23 -11.26
N ILE A 79 11.63 6.16 -10.59
CA ILE A 79 12.49 6.25 -9.40
C ILE A 79 13.81 6.94 -9.76
N LYS A 80 14.49 6.49 -10.82
CA LYS A 80 15.76 7.07 -11.25
C LYS A 80 15.63 8.56 -11.61
N GLU A 81 14.55 8.92 -12.29
CA GLU A 81 14.24 10.30 -12.64
C GLU A 81 14.07 11.17 -11.39
N MET A 82 13.25 10.71 -10.43
CA MET A 82 13.00 11.49 -9.20
C MET A 82 14.20 11.54 -8.28
N LYS A 83 15.01 10.47 -8.23
CA LYS A 83 16.30 10.49 -7.53
C LYS A 83 17.23 11.56 -8.11
N LYS A 84 17.35 11.62 -9.44
CA LYS A 84 18.13 12.66 -10.11
C LYS A 84 17.59 14.06 -9.78
N LYS A 85 16.26 14.23 -9.87
CA LYS A 85 15.61 15.51 -9.53
C LYS A 85 15.84 15.91 -8.08
N PHE A 86 15.78 14.96 -7.14
CA PHE A 86 16.08 15.20 -5.74
C PHE A 86 17.53 15.69 -5.54
N SER A 87 18.49 15.01 -6.18
CA SER A 87 19.90 15.41 -6.15
C SER A 87 20.17 16.79 -6.76
N GLU A 88 19.43 17.17 -7.81
CA GLU A 88 19.54 18.50 -8.43
C GLU A 88 18.95 19.60 -7.54
N LEU A 89 17.82 19.33 -6.89
CA LEU A 89 17.11 20.31 -6.07
C LEU A 89 17.73 20.48 -4.69
N GLY A 90 18.37 19.43 -4.17
CA GLY A 90 19.00 19.39 -2.85
C GLY A 90 18.03 19.61 -1.70
N SER A 91 16.73 19.45 -1.94
CA SER A 91 15.68 19.66 -0.93
C SER A 91 14.46 18.81 -1.18
N ILE A 92 13.97 18.15 -0.11
CA ILE A 92 12.74 17.35 -0.18
C ILE A 92 11.56 18.24 -0.52
N ASP A 93 11.44 19.41 0.11
CA ASP A 93 10.28 20.29 -0.11
C ASP A 93 10.19 20.77 -1.56
N ARG A 94 11.33 21.11 -2.17
CA ARG A 94 11.40 21.44 -3.60
C ARG A 94 11.04 20.25 -4.49
N LEU A 95 11.44 19.04 -4.11
CA LEU A 95 11.01 17.83 -4.83
C LEU A 95 9.49 17.65 -4.73
N LEU A 96 8.89 17.89 -3.56
CA LEU A 96 7.45 17.79 -3.39
C LEU A 96 6.70 18.82 -4.23
N GLU A 97 7.20 20.07 -4.30
CA GLU A 97 6.67 21.09 -5.21
C GLU A 97 6.72 20.63 -6.66
N PHE A 98 7.87 20.11 -7.10
CA PHE A 98 8.02 19.54 -8.45
C PHE A 98 7.02 18.41 -8.70
N MET A 99 6.87 17.46 -7.77
CA MET A 99 5.95 16.33 -7.90
C MET A 99 4.48 16.75 -7.93
N ARG A 100 4.09 17.83 -7.22
CA ARG A 100 2.72 18.36 -7.24
C ARG A 100 2.35 18.97 -8.59
N LEU A 101 3.34 19.50 -9.32
CA LEU A 101 3.17 20.10 -10.65
C LEU A 101 3.36 19.08 -11.78
N ASP A 102 3.69 17.83 -11.45
CA ASP A 102 3.87 16.78 -12.43
C ASP A 102 2.55 16.44 -13.14
N THR A 103 2.57 16.50 -14.47
CA THR A 103 1.46 16.10 -15.34
C THR A 103 1.85 14.99 -16.31
N SER A 104 2.98 14.31 -16.05
CA SER A 104 3.57 13.29 -16.94
C SER A 104 2.69 12.04 -17.12
N TRP A 105 1.69 11.83 -16.26
CA TRP A 105 0.76 10.72 -16.36
C TRP A 105 -0.53 11.12 -17.07
N ARG A 106 -0.50 11.15 -18.42
CA ARG A 106 -1.66 11.46 -19.27
C ARG A 106 -2.33 12.80 -18.94
N GLY A 107 -1.52 13.81 -18.59
CA GLY A 107 -2.00 15.13 -18.17
C GLY A 107 -2.34 15.22 -16.68
N GLY A 108 -2.30 14.11 -15.94
CA GLY A 108 -2.42 14.06 -14.48
C GLY A 108 -1.10 13.75 -13.77
N SER A 109 -1.11 13.83 -12.45
CA SER A 109 0.07 13.50 -11.62
C SER A 109 0.33 12.00 -11.60
N TYR A 110 1.62 11.64 -11.63
CA TYR A 110 2.05 10.28 -11.38
C TYR A 110 1.81 9.84 -9.93
N TYR A 111 1.59 10.81 -9.03
CA TYR A 111 1.55 10.63 -7.58
C TYR A 111 0.14 10.82 -7.03
N GLY A 112 -0.06 10.34 -5.79
CA GLY A 112 -1.18 10.80 -4.98
C GLY A 112 -1.02 12.27 -4.58
N TYR A 113 -1.99 12.82 -3.85
CA TYR A 113 -1.84 14.13 -3.24
C TYR A 113 -0.80 14.07 -2.12
N ILE A 114 0.30 14.80 -2.29
CA ILE A 114 1.43 14.78 -1.35
C ILE A 114 1.38 15.98 -0.40
N ARG A 115 1.35 15.72 0.90
CA ARG A 115 1.45 16.73 1.97
C ARG A 115 2.67 16.45 2.86
N ARG A 116 3.44 17.50 3.19
CA ARG A 116 4.50 17.45 4.19
C ARG A 116 3.96 17.88 5.55
N ASP A 117 4.34 17.19 6.61
CA ASP A 117 4.05 17.58 8.00
C ASP A 117 5.23 17.19 8.89
N GLY A 118 6.09 18.16 9.22
CA GLY A 118 7.31 17.92 9.98
C GLY A 118 8.18 16.84 9.34
N VAL A 119 8.37 15.70 10.01
CA VAL A 119 9.13 14.54 9.49
C VAL A 119 8.29 13.58 8.64
N TRP A 120 6.99 13.81 8.48
CA TRP A 120 6.08 12.93 7.72
C TRP A 120 5.79 13.43 6.30
N ILE A 121 5.76 12.50 5.35
CA ILE A 121 5.16 12.70 4.02
C ILE A 121 3.87 11.90 3.99
N HIS A 122 2.74 12.56 3.79
CA HIS A 122 1.44 11.92 3.59
C HIS A 122 1.11 11.86 2.12
N ILE A 123 0.68 10.70 1.65
CA ILE A 123 0.29 10.48 0.25
C ILE A 123 -1.13 9.95 0.23
N THR A 124 -2.05 10.80 -0.18
CA THR A 124 -3.46 10.43 -0.35
C THR A 124 -3.67 9.96 -1.79
N LYS A 125 -4.24 8.77 -1.98
CA LYS A 125 -4.52 8.24 -3.31
C LYS A 125 -5.54 9.10 -4.06
N VAL A 126 -5.39 9.16 -5.38
CA VAL A 126 -6.45 9.63 -6.28
C VAL A 126 -7.40 8.48 -6.61
N PRO A 127 -8.68 8.74 -6.91
CA PRO A 127 -9.60 7.70 -7.34
C PRO A 127 -9.06 6.96 -8.57
N TYR A 128 -9.18 5.63 -8.59
CA TYR A 128 -8.82 4.80 -9.75
C TYR A 128 -9.66 5.15 -11.00
N ASN A 129 -10.94 5.43 -10.79
CA ASN A 129 -11.88 5.92 -11.79
C ASN A 129 -12.53 7.22 -11.25
N PRO A 130 -11.94 8.40 -11.54
CA PRO A 130 -12.46 9.69 -11.06
C PRO A 130 -13.91 9.95 -11.50
N GLU A 131 -14.24 9.71 -12.76
CA GLU A 131 -15.60 9.90 -13.30
C GLU A 131 -16.61 8.99 -12.58
N GLY A 132 -16.27 7.71 -12.41
CA GLY A 132 -17.12 6.76 -11.67
C GLY A 132 -17.22 7.07 -10.18
N TYR A 133 -16.20 7.71 -9.60
CA TYR A 133 -16.22 8.14 -8.20
C TYR A 133 -17.18 9.31 -7.99
N GLU A 134 -17.16 10.27 -8.92
CA GLU A 134 -18.07 11.42 -8.92
C GLU A 134 -19.52 11.00 -9.17
N ALA A 135 -19.74 10.09 -10.12
CA ALA A 135 -21.08 9.61 -10.48
C ALA A 135 -21.70 8.65 -9.43
N ALA A 136 -20.90 8.09 -8.51
CA ALA A 136 -21.39 7.09 -7.57
C ALA A 136 -22.22 7.70 -6.42
N SER A 137 -23.45 7.19 -6.26
CA SER A 137 -24.38 7.58 -5.20
C SER A 137 -24.35 6.68 -3.95
N THR A 138 -23.61 5.58 -4.00
CA THR A 138 -23.50 4.61 -2.88
C THR A 138 -22.07 4.55 -2.35
N VAL A 139 -21.93 4.21 -1.06
CA VAL A 139 -20.61 4.01 -0.41
C VAL A 139 -19.80 2.94 -1.14
N GLU A 140 -20.42 1.80 -1.48
CA GLU A 140 -19.76 0.72 -2.19
C GLU A 140 -19.36 1.13 -3.62
N GLY A 141 -20.20 1.91 -4.31
CA GLY A 141 -19.90 2.48 -5.62
C GLY A 141 -18.68 3.39 -5.58
N LYS A 142 -18.66 4.34 -4.63
CA LYS A 142 -17.51 5.23 -4.42
C LYS A 142 -16.24 4.45 -4.11
N MET A 143 -16.32 3.45 -3.25
CA MET A 143 -15.16 2.61 -2.93
C MET A 143 -14.63 1.85 -4.14
N LYS A 144 -15.51 1.22 -4.95
CA LYS A 144 -15.09 0.48 -6.15
C LYS A 144 -14.44 1.39 -7.19
N ALA A 145 -14.94 2.61 -7.33
CA ALA A 145 -14.37 3.62 -8.21
C ALA A 145 -13.04 4.19 -7.66
N TYR A 146 -12.91 4.34 -6.34
CA TYR A 146 -11.70 4.89 -5.72
C TYR A 146 -10.54 3.88 -5.65
N CYS A 147 -10.81 2.66 -5.18
CA CYS A 147 -9.78 1.68 -4.87
C CYS A 147 -8.99 1.27 -6.12
N HIS A 148 -7.69 1.00 -5.97
CA HIS A 148 -6.85 0.47 -7.07
C HIS A 148 -6.69 -1.06 -7.00
N CYS A 149 -7.01 -1.68 -5.87
CA CYS A 149 -6.80 -3.11 -5.63
C CYS A 149 -8.04 -3.94 -5.96
N SER A 150 -7.94 -4.84 -6.94
CA SER A 150 -9.04 -5.74 -7.33
C SER A 150 -9.48 -6.69 -6.21
N ILE A 151 -8.56 -7.09 -5.33
CA ILE A 151 -8.83 -7.99 -4.20
C ILE A 151 -9.68 -7.25 -3.16
N ALA A 152 -9.29 -6.05 -2.77
CA ALA A 152 -10.06 -5.24 -1.82
C ALA A 152 -11.45 -4.90 -2.38
N LYS A 153 -11.55 -4.47 -3.65
CA LYS A 153 -12.83 -4.18 -4.32
C LYS A 153 -13.82 -5.34 -4.25
N SER A 154 -13.32 -6.56 -4.42
CA SER A 154 -14.17 -7.77 -4.49
C SER A 154 -14.56 -8.30 -3.11
N ASN A 155 -13.93 -7.80 -2.03
CA ASN A 155 -14.05 -8.33 -0.68
C ASN A 155 -14.23 -7.24 0.37
N PHE A 156 -14.73 -6.06 -0.02
CA PHE A 156 -14.74 -4.86 0.80
C PHE A 156 -15.27 -5.07 2.22
N HIS A 157 -16.41 -5.75 2.36
CA HIS A 157 -17.06 -5.99 3.66
C HIS A 157 -16.39 -7.07 4.53
N ARG A 158 -15.41 -7.80 4.00
CA ARG A 158 -14.81 -8.97 4.65
C ARG A 158 -13.30 -8.84 4.82
N MET A 159 -12.67 -7.90 4.15
CA MET A 159 -11.22 -7.73 4.13
C MET A 159 -10.80 -6.82 5.29
N PRO A 160 -9.92 -7.27 6.20
CA PRO A 160 -9.41 -6.42 7.28
C PRO A 160 -8.64 -5.22 6.74
N SER A 161 -8.71 -4.09 7.43
CA SER A 161 -8.06 -2.85 6.98
C SER A 161 -6.54 -2.95 6.87
N THR A 162 -5.92 -3.82 7.67
CA THR A 162 -4.48 -4.11 7.63
C THR A 162 -4.03 -4.55 6.23
N PHE A 163 -4.92 -5.17 5.43
CA PHE A 163 -4.65 -5.50 4.04
C PHE A 163 -4.15 -4.29 3.22
N CYS A 164 -4.68 -3.10 3.49
CA CYS A 164 -4.32 -1.87 2.79
C CYS A 164 -2.87 -1.41 3.06
N CYS A 165 -2.20 -1.91 4.11
CA CYS A 165 -0.77 -1.66 4.31
C CYS A 165 0.09 -2.17 3.14
N CYS A 166 -0.41 -3.17 2.39
CA CYS A 166 0.22 -3.64 1.16
C CYS A 166 0.42 -2.52 0.12
N ALA A 167 -0.50 -1.56 0.01
CA ALA A 167 -0.34 -0.46 -0.94
C ALA A 167 0.79 0.50 -0.53
N GLY A 168 1.07 0.63 0.77
CA GLY A 168 2.21 1.38 1.29
C GLY A 168 3.55 0.78 0.82
N GLY A 169 3.62 -0.54 0.63
CA GLY A 169 4.77 -1.22 0.05
C GLY A 169 5.07 -0.87 -1.41
N TRP A 170 4.07 -0.46 -2.18
CA TRP A 170 4.29 0.04 -3.53
C TRP A 170 4.91 1.44 -3.50
N GLU A 171 4.36 2.36 -2.70
CA GLU A 171 4.88 3.73 -2.57
C GLU A 171 6.24 3.77 -1.85
N LYS A 172 6.48 2.87 -0.89
CA LYS A 172 7.78 2.73 -0.21
C LYS A 172 8.92 2.49 -1.21
N GLN A 173 8.71 1.64 -2.22
CA GLN A 173 9.71 1.44 -3.29
C GLN A 173 10.08 2.74 -3.99
N HIS A 174 9.12 3.66 -4.14
CA HIS A 174 9.39 4.95 -4.76
C HIS A 174 10.26 5.83 -3.88
N TRP A 175 9.84 6.05 -2.64
CA TRP A 175 10.52 6.97 -1.72
C TRP A 175 11.87 6.46 -1.24
N GLU A 176 11.99 5.17 -0.92
CA GLU A 176 13.29 4.59 -0.56
C GLU A 176 14.25 4.59 -1.75
N GLY A 177 13.73 4.43 -2.97
CA GLY A 177 14.55 4.52 -4.18
C GLY A 177 15.05 5.95 -4.46
N ILE A 178 14.29 6.97 -4.06
CA ILE A 178 14.68 8.38 -4.19
C ILE A 178 15.67 8.77 -3.10
N LEU A 179 15.35 8.46 -1.84
CA LEU A 179 16.08 8.91 -0.66
C LEU A 179 17.24 7.98 -0.28
N GLU A 180 17.32 6.80 -0.90
CA GLU A 180 18.33 5.77 -0.63
C GLU A 180 18.43 5.35 0.84
N THR A 181 17.29 5.41 1.55
CA THR A 181 17.19 5.06 2.95
C THR A 181 15.92 4.26 3.21
N GLN A 182 15.91 3.49 4.31
CA GLN A 182 14.71 2.79 4.75
C GLN A 182 13.73 3.76 5.42
N LEU A 183 12.44 3.66 5.09
CA LEU A 183 11.38 4.51 5.62
C LEU A 183 10.38 3.69 6.41
N GLU A 184 9.96 4.27 7.53
CA GLU A 184 8.79 3.80 8.28
C GLU A 184 7.51 4.19 7.52
N VAL A 185 6.56 3.26 7.43
CA VAL A 185 5.29 3.46 6.72
C VAL A 185 4.14 3.19 7.67
N VAL A 186 3.14 4.08 7.67
CA VAL A 186 1.92 3.97 8.46
C VAL A 186 0.71 4.09 7.53
N LEU A 187 -0.32 3.27 7.75
CA LEU A 187 -1.63 3.41 7.12
C LEU A 187 -2.50 4.36 7.93
N SER A 188 -2.49 5.64 7.56
CA SER A 188 -3.23 6.68 8.28
C SER A 188 -4.73 6.63 8.01
N GLU A 189 -5.13 6.49 6.74
CA GLU A 189 -6.54 6.44 6.33
C GLU A 189 -6.75 5.29 5.34
N SER A 190 -7.91 4.64 5.39
CA SER A 190 -8.28 3.57 4.48
C SER A 190 -9.79 3.46 4.32
N LEU A 191 -10.24 3.23 3.09
CA LEU A 191 -11.63 2.86 2.83
C LEU A 191 -12.07 1.61 3.61
N LEU A 192 -11.16 0.65 3.87
CA LEU A 192 -11.47 -0.53 4.68
C LEU A 192 -11.59 -0.24 6.18
N LYS A 193 -11.14 0.94 6.65
CA LYS A 193 -11.39 1.44 8.01
C LYS A 193 -12.71 2.24 8.10
N GLY A 194 -13.34 2.53 6.95
CA GLY A 194 -14.50 3.41 6.86
C GLY A 194 -14.17 4.86 6.51
N ASP A 195 -12.90 5.20 6.27
CA ASP A 195 -12.51 6.54 5.83
C ASP A 195 -13.00 6.82 4.39
N SER A 196 -13.06 8.09 4.00
CA SER A 196 -13.47 8.49 2.65
C SER A 196 -12.34 8.46 1.62
N LYS A 197 -11.10 8.23 2.05
CA LYS A 197 -9.89 8.22 1.22
C LYS A 197 -8.84 7.29 1.82
N CYS A 198 -7.81 6.96 1.04
CA CYS A 198 -6.67 6.19 1.52
C CYS A 198 -5.42 7.07 1.59
N THR A 199 -4.75 7.07 2.73
CA THR A 199 -3.51 7.82 2.94
C THR A 199 -2.46 6.93 3.59
N HIS A 200 -1.28 6.86 2.98
CA HIS A 200 -0.07 6.29 3.57
C HIS A 200 0.87 7.40 4.00
N SER A 201 1.50 7.22 5.15
CA SER A 201 2.42 8.20 5.73
C SER A 201 3.81 7.59 5.84
N PHE A 202 4.81 8.34 5.40
CA PHE A 202 6.20 7.92 5.35
C PHE A 202 7.02 8.82 6.29
N ARG A 203 7.69 8.23 7.27
CA ARG A 203 8.58 8.99 8.15
C ARG A 203 9.94 9.14 7.49
N ILE A 204 10.36 10.38 7.32
CA ILE A 204 11.71 10.70 6.86
C ILE A 204 12.67 10.66 8.07
N PRO A 205 13.81 9.98 7.96
CA PRO A 205 14.85 10.00 8.99
C PRO A 205 15.36 11.41 9.30
N ASP A 206 15.76 11.60 10.56
CA ASP A 206 16.35 12.85 11.02
C ASP A 206 17.63 13.15 10.22
N GLY A 207 17.77 14.38 9.72
CA GLY A 207 18.93 14.82 8.91
C GLY A 207 18.72 14.81 7.38
N LEU A 208 17.61 14.25 6.88
CA LEU A 208 17.23 14.32 5.46
C LEU A 208 16.24 15.47 5.14
N THR A 209 16.00 16.36 6.10
CA THR A 209 15.00 17.45 6.02
C THR A 209 15.51 18.74 5.37
N LEU A 210 16.74 18.74 4.83
CA LEU A 210 17.31 19.87 4.09
C LEU A 210 16.76 19.87 2.65
#